data_AF-A0A944LEY4-F1
#
_entry.id   AF-A0A944LEY4-F1
#
_cell.length_a   1.000
_cell.length_b   1.000
_cell.length_c   1.000
_cell.angle_alpha   90.00
_cell.angle_beta   90.00
_cell.angle_gamma   90.00
#
_symmetry.space_group_name_H-M   'P 1'
#
loop_
_entity.id
_entity.type
_entity.pdbx_description
1 polymer ?
#
loop_
_entity_poly.entity_id
_entity_poly.type
_entity_poly.pdbx_seq_one_letter_code
_entity_poly.pdbx_strand_id
1 'polypeptide(L)'
;MSISIDVGAAHGGTARLGIREIVRQLNSALGATLVAALAGSKDPKISYRWARTDGPEPRPEAQARLQLAHRAWTAVSSVEGEHVARLWFVGANPWLDEVSPIEAIKEMRAKDVMAAAAAMTENRFSG
;
A
#
# COMPACT_ATOMS: atom_id res chain seq x y z
N MET A 1 30.31 17.83 -1.19
CA MET A 1 29.08 17.27 -1.79
C MET A 1 29.15 15.76 -1.61
N SER A 2 28.46 15.22 -0.61
CA SER A 2 28.40 13.77 -0.35
C SER A 2 26.95 13.40 -0.08
N ILE A 3 26.39 12.58 -0.95
CA ILE A 3 25.08 11.95 -0.78
C ILE A 3 25.30 10.58 -0.15
N SER A 4 25.03 10.46 1.14
CA SER A 4 24.96 9.17 1.82
C SER A 4 23.59 8.57 1.55
N ILE A 5 23.54 7.50 0.76
CA ILE A 5 22.34 6.67 0.59
C ILE A 5 22.37 5.63 1.71
N ASP A 6 21.52 5.81 2.71
CA ASP A 6 21.35 4.85 3.80
C ASP A 6 20.45 3.72 3.33
N VAL A 7 21.06 2.58 2.99
CA VAL A 7 20.41 1.27 2.83
C VAL A 7 20.45 0.58 4.18
N GLY A 8 19.28 0.30 4.77
CA GLY A 8 19.25 -0.45 6.02
C GLY A 8 17.86 -0.71 6.62
N ALA A 9 17.64 -1.99 6.95
CA ALA A 9 16.67 -2.55 7.91
C ALA A 9 15.24 -2.85 7.44
N ALA A 10 15.11 -4.09 6.95
CA ALA A 10 13.89 -4.85 6.85
C ALA A 10 13.27 -5.13 8.24
N HIS A 11 11.94 -5.34 8.26
CA HIS A 11 11.09 -5.86 9.34
C HIS A 11 10.55 -4.89 10.42
N GLY A 12 10.86 -3.59 10.37
CA GLY A 12 10.17 -2.53 11.13
C GLY A 12 9.71 -1.32 10.28
N GLY A 13 9.75 -1.47 8.95
CA GLY A 13 10.05 -0.39 8.01
C GLY A 13 8.98 0.67 7.77
N THR A 14 7.68 0.36 7.84
CA THR A 14 6.65 1.32 7.36
C THR A 14 6.55 2.59 8.21
N ALA A 15 6.95 2.57 9.49
CA ALA A 15 6.94 3.76 10.35
C ALA A 15 8.16 4.68 10.17
N ARG A 16 9.26 4.17 9.56
CA ARG A 16 10.48 4.95 9.25
C ARG A 16 10.57 5.37 7.79
N LEU A 17 9.87 4.67 6.90
CA LEU A 17 9.72 5.05 5.50
C LEU A 17 8.92 6.34 5.41
N GLY A 18 9.54 7.40 4.89
CA GLY A 18 8.84 8.64 4.59
C GLY A 18 7.70 8.39 3.60
N ILE A 19 6.62 9.16 3.71
CA ILE A 19 5.42 9.01 2.87
C ILE A 19 5.72 9.00 1.37
N ARG A 20 6.76 9.73 0.94
CA ARG A 20 7.23 9.79 -0.45
C ARG A 20 7.71 8.42 -0.95
N GLU A 21 8.46 7.71 -0.12
CA GLU A 21 8.97 6.38 -0.46
C GLU A 21 7.85 5.35 -0.50
N ILE A 22 6.90 5.44 0.45
CA ILE A 22 5.67 4.63 0.42
C ILE A 22 4.94 4.82 -0.91
N VAL A 23 4.75 6.07 -1.33
CA VAL A 23 4.07 6.37 -2.61
C VAL A 23 4.88 5.85 -3.80
N ARG A 24 6.21 5.93 -3.77
CA ARG A 24 7.06 5.39 -4.84
C ARG A 24 6.88 3.88 -5.01
N GLN A 25 6.92 3.14 -3.90
CA GLN A 25 6.75 1.68 -3.91
C GLN A 25 5.35 1.31 -4.39
N LEU A 26 4.32 1.96 -3.86
CA LEU A 26 2.94 1.72 -4.28
C LEU A 26 2.72 2.09 -5.76
N ASN A 27 3.35 3.14 -6.28
CA ASN A 27 3.26 3.49 -7.70
C ASN A 27 3.90 2.44 -8.61
N SER A 28 5.03 1.88 -8.20
CA SER A 28 5.67 0.76 -8.93
C SER A 28 4.82 -0.51 -8.90
N ALA A 29 4.20 -0.78 -7.75
CA ALA A 29 3.42 -1.98 -7.48
C ALA A 29 2.01 -1.96 -8.10
N LEU A 30 1.27 -0.87 -7.92
CA LEU A 30 -0.16 -0.77 -8.25
C LEU A 30 -0.44 0.21 -9.39
N GLY A 31 0.50 1.11 -9.69
CA GLY A 31 0.32 2.17 -10.66
C GLY A 31 -0.38 3.41 -10.08
N ALA A 32 -0.10 4.56 -10.69
CA ALA A 32 -0.53 5.87 -10.23
C ALA A 32 -2.06 6.04 -10.07
N THR A 33 -2.85 5.37 -10.92
CA THR A 33 -4.31 5.46 -10.88
C THR A 33 -4.87 4.85 -9.59
N LEU A 34 -4.43 3.64 -9.22
CA LEU A 34 -4.89 2.97 -8.01
C LEU A 34 -4.39 3.69 -6.75
N VAL A 35 -3.15 4.18 -6.77
CA VAL A 35 -2.59 4.94 -5.63
C VAL A 35 -3.33 6.26 -5.41
N ALA A 36 -3.68 6.98 -6.47
CA ALA A 36 -4.50 8.18 -6.36
C ALA A 36 -5.91 7.87 -5.84
N ALA A 37 -6.55 6.82 -6.36
CA ALA A 37 -7.88 6.39 -5.93
C ALA A 37 -7.91 5.97 -4.44
N LEU A 38 -6.90 5.21 -4.00
CA LEU A 38 -6.68 4.84 -2.60
C LEU A 38 -6.58 6.07 -1.69
N ALA A 39 -5.89 7.11 -2.15
CA ALA A 39 -5.73 8.35 -1.41
C ALA A 39 -6.95 9.30 -1.51
N GLY A 40 -8.02 8.91 -2.22
CA GLY A 40 -9.22 9.74 -2.42
C GLY A 40 -9.06 10.84 -3.48
N SER A 41 -8.03 10.76 -4.33
CA SER A 41 -7.80 11.70 -5.42
C SER A 41 -8.31 11.14 -6.75
N LYS A 42 -8.96 12.01 -7.54
CA LYS A 42 -9.34 11.72 -8.93
C LYS A 42 -8.23 12.02 -9.94
N ASP A 43 -7.13 12.64 -9.51
CA ASP A 43 -5.97 12.96 -10.36
C ASP A 43 -4.86 11.91 -10.15
N PRO A 44 -4.62 10.97 -11.09
CA PRO A 44 -3.55 9.99 -11.00
C PRO A 44 -2.16 10.61 -10.88
N LYS A 45 -1.95 11.80 -11.48
CA LYS A 45 -0.65 12.49 -11.47
C LYS A 45 -0.26 12.96 -10.07
N ILE A 46 -1.22 13.09 -9.15
CA ILE A 46 -0.93 13.49 -7.77
C ILE A 46 0.01 12.50 -7.08
N SER A 47 -0.10 11.20 -7.41
CA SER A 47 0.74 10.16 -6.81
C SER A 47 2.21 10.36 -7.20
N TYR A 48 2.49 10.68 -8.47
CA TYR A 48 3.86 11.01 -8.90
C TYR A 48 4.36 12.30 -8.27
N ARG A 49 3.49 13.30 -8.06
CA ARG A 49 3.86 14.53 -7.35
C ARG A 49 4.25 14.22 -5.90
N TRP A 50 3.52 13.38 -5.19
CA TRP A 50 3.86 12.97 -3.82
C TRP A 50 5.16 12.16 -3.72
N ALA A 51 5.52 11.41 -4.77
CA ALA A 51 6.77 10.64 -4.80
C ALA A 51 8.03 11.50 -5.00
N ARG A 52 7.90 12.72 -5.55
CA ARG A 52 9.03 13.64 -5.77
C ARG A 52 9.57 14.16 -4.45
N THR A 53 10.87 14.45 -4.36
CA THR A 53 11.50 15.03 -3.15
C THR A 53 10.98 16.43 -2.81
N ASP A 54 10.66 17.24 -3.82
CA ASP A 54 10.15 18.61 -3.72
C ASP A 54 8.62 18.71 -3.87
N GLY A 55 7.95 17.56 -3.95
CA GLY A 55 6.51 17.49 -4.17
C GLY A 55 5.68 17.91 -2.94
N PRO A 56 4.39 18.24 -3.15
CA PRO A 56 3.47 18.45 -2.04
C PRO A 56 3.33 17.17 -1.20
N GLU A 57 2.92 17.29 0.05
CA GLU A 57 2.58 16.13 0.86
C GLU A 57 1.10 15.76 0.74
N PRO A 58 0.74 14.46 0.85
CA PRO A 58 -0.66 14.06 0.94
C PRO A 58 -1.29 14.62 2.22
N ARG A 59 -2.61 14.84 2.21
CA ARG A 59 -3.37 15.20 3.42
C ARG A 59 -3.28 14.07 4.46
N PRO A 60 -3.42 14.34 5.77
CA PRO A 60 -3.28 13.32 6.82
C PRO A 60 -4.11 12.04 6.58
N GLU A 61 -5.36 12.17 6.14
CA GLU A 61 -6.19 11.02 5.78
C GLU A 61 -5.61 10.20 4.62
N ALA A 62 -5.14 10.87 3.58
CA ALA A 62 -4.48 10.21 2.46
C ALA A 62 -3.17 9.52 2.91
N GLN A 63 -2.41 10.14 3.82
CA GLN A 63 -1.21 9.51 4.38
C GLN A 63 -1.55 8.24 5.14
N ALA A 64 -2.59 8.25 5.98
CA ALA A 64 -3.03 7.08 6.73
C ALA A 64 -3.47 5.93 5.80
N ARG A 65 -4.24 6.25 4.74
CA ARG A 65 -4.66 5.28 3.72
C ARG A 65 -3.47 4.68 2.97
N LEU A 66 -2.51 5.52 2.56
CA LEU A 66 -1.29 5.10 1.86
C LEU A 66 -0.39 4.21 2.74
N GLN A 67 -0.25 4.55 4.02
CA GLN A 67 0.48 3.72 4.98
C GLN A 67 -0.18 2.37 5.19
N LEU A 68 -1.51 2.33 5.34
CA LEU A 68 -2.26 1.09 5.47
C LEU A 68 -2.12 0.22 4.21
N ALA A 69 -2.27 0.82 3.02
CA ALA A 69 -2.09 0.14 1.75
C ALA A 69 -0.69 -0.45 1.62
N HIS A 70 0.35 0.28 2.02
CA HIS A 70 1.73 -0.21 2.00
C HIS A 70 1.97 -1.40 2.93
N ARG A 71 1.40 -1.36 4.14
CA ARG A 71 1.48 -2.49 5.10
C ARG A 71 0.83 -3.73 4.53
N ALA A 72 -0.40 -3.63 4.04
CA ALA A 72 -1.13 -4.75 3.44
C ALA A 72 -0.44 -5.27 2.17
N TRP A 73 0.05 -4.38 1.30
CA TRP A 73 0.84 -4.75 0.12
C TRP A 73 2.08 -5.54 0.50
N THR A 74 2.85 -5.05 1.48
CA THR A 74 4.09 -5.71 1.90
C THR A 74 3.80 -7.07 2.52
N ALA A 75 2.75 -7.18 3.35
CA ALA A 75 2.34 -8.44 3.96
C ALA A 75 2.01 -9.50 2.90
N VAL A 76 1.17 -9.17 1.91
CA VAL A 76 0.76 -10.13 0.88
C VAL A 76 1.89 -10.39 -0.13
N SER A 77 2.56 -9.34 -0.64
CA SER A 77 3.56 -9.49 -1.71
C SER A 77 4.84 -10.21 -1.25
N SER A 78 5.19 -10.12 0.04
CA SER A 78 6.34 -10.85 0.59
C SER A 78 6.13 -12.37 0.65
N VAL A 79 4.88 -12.84 0.67
CA VAL A 79 4.53 -14.27 0.74
C VAL A 79 4.04 -14.80 -0.61
N GLU A 80 3.13 -14.07 -1.25
CA GLU A 80 2.43 -14.50 -2.47
C GLU A 80 3.08 -13.98 -3.77
N GLY A 81 3.99 -13.01 -3.66
CA GLY A 81 4.57 -12.28 -4.78
C GLY A 81 3.72 -11.08 -5.24
N GLU A 82 4.36 -10.16 -5.95
CA GLU A 82 3.76 -8.88 -6.35
C GLU A 82 2.54 -9.04 -7.27
N HIS A 83 2.57 -10.02 -8.19
CA HIS A 83 1.48 -10.24 -9.12
C HIS A 83 0.18 -10.64 -8.39
N VAL A 84 0.28 -11.59 -7.46
CA VAL A 84 -0.86 -12.05 -6.66
C VAL A 84 -1.36 -10.95 -5.74
N ALA A 85 -0.44 -10.22 -5.08
CA ALA A 85 -0.81 -9.07 -4.25
C ALA A 85 -1.59 -8.01 -5.04
N ARG A 86 -1.21 -7.73 -6.29
CA ARG A 86 -1.93 -6.77 -7.15
C ARG A 86 -3.36 -7.24 -7.45
N LEU A 87 -3.52 -8.50 -7.80
CA LEU A 87 -4.84 -9.08 -8.05
C LEU A 87 -5.71 -9.06 -6.79
N TRP A 88 -5.13 -9.41 -5.65
CA TRP A 88 -5.82 -9.38 -4.35
C TRP A 88 -6.32 -7.98 -3.99
N PHE A 89 -5.53 -6.93 -4.25
CA PHE A 89 -5.93 -5.55 -3.96
C PHE A 89 -7.15 -5.08 -4.77
N VAL A 90 -7.31 -5.57 -6.00
CA VAL A 90 -8.38 -5.15 -6.91
C VAL A 90 -9.59 -6.09 -6.83
N GLY A 91 -9.37 -7.37 -6.52
CA GLY A 91 -10.40 -8.40 -6.46
C GLY A 91 -11.32 -8.27 -5.25
N ALA A 92 -12.50 -8.88 -5.37
CA ALA A 92 -13.40 -9.08 -4.24
C ALA A 92 -12.73 -10.01 -3.21
N ASN A 93 -12.83 -9.65 -1.94
CA ASN A 93 -12.18 -10.40 -0.87
C ASN A 93 -13.23 -11.00 0.08
N PRO A 94 -13.31 -12.34 0.20
CA PRO A 94 -14.26 -13.01 1.09
C PRO A 94 -14.12 -12.61 2.56
N TRP A 95 -12.92 -12.23 2.99
CA TRP A 95 -12.64 -11.77 4.36
C TRP A 95 -13.00 -10.31 4.60
N LEU A 96 -13.44 -9.58 3.56
CA LEU A 96 -13.86 -8.18 3.62
C LEU A 96 -15.32 -8.00 3.17
N ASP A 97 -16.19 -8.97 3.44
CA ASP A 97 -17.60 -8.92 3.03
C ASP A 97 -17.77 -8.74 1.51
N GLU A 98 -16.91 -9.39 0.72
CA GLU A 98 -16.82 -9.26 -0.76
C GLU A 98 -16.38 -7.87 -1.25
N VAL A 99 -15.98 -6.97 -0.36
CA VAL A 99 -15.41 -5.66 -0.71
C VAL A 99 -13.93 -5.82 -1.09
N SER A 100 -13.46 -5.03 -2.06
CA SER A 100 -12.04 -5.05 -2.41
C SER A 100 -11.18 -4.40 -1.31
N PRO A 101 -9.93 -4.85 -1.12
CA PRO A 101 -9.02 -4.22 -0.17
C PRO A 101 -8.85 -2.72 -0.40
N ILE A 102 -8.89 -2.26 -1.66
CA ILE A 102 -8.82 -0.83 -2.00
C ILE A 102 -9.98 -0.05 -1.37
N GLU A 103 -11.21 -0.55 -1.46
CA GLU A 103 -12.37 0.12 -0.90
C GLU A 103 -12.34 0.08 0.64
N ALA A 104 -11.98 -1.06 1.24
CA ALA A 104 -11.82 -1.16 2.69
C ALA A 104 -10.72 -0.22 3.24
N ILE A 105 -9.64 0.00 2.49
CA ILE A 105 -8.59 0.98 2.84
C ILE A 105 -9.12 2.41 2.74
N LYS A 106 -9.92 2.73 1.71
CA LYS A 106 -10.53 4.07 1.57
C LYS A 106 -11.42 4.41 2.77
N GLU A 107 -12.13 3.42 3.29
CA GLU A 107 -12.94 3.51 4.51
C GLU A 107 -12.13 3.43 5.81
N MET A 108 -10.80 3.29 5.74
CA MET A 108 -9.91 3.15 6.90
C MET A 108 -10.27 1.97 7.82
N ARG A 109 -10.81 0.87 7.26
CA ARG A 109 -11.07 -0.42 7.93
C ARG A 109 -9.76 -1.17 8.22
N ALA A 110 -8.82 -0.54 8.92
CA ALA A 110 -7.44 -1.02 9.07
C ALA A 110 -7.33 -2.42 9.68
N LYS A 111 -8.18 -2.72 10.68
CA LYS A 111 -8.21 -4.04 11.33
C LYS A 111 -8.62 -5.14 10.36
N ASP A 112 -9.69 -4.91 9.59
CA ASP A 112 -10.24 -5.89 8.66
C ASP A 112 -9.27 -6.13 7.51
N VAL A 113 -8.69 -5.06 6.95
CA VAL A 113 -7.70 -5.15 5.86
C VAL A 113 -6.50 -5.99 6.27
N MET A 114 -5.96 -5.77 7.47
CA MET A 114 -4.80 -6.53 7.95
C MET A 114 -5.16 -7.97 8.33
N ALA A 115 -6.36 -8.20 8.87
CA ALA A 115 -6.86 -9.56 9.13
C ALA A 115 -7.04 -10.35 7.82
N ALA A 116 -7.59 -9.72 6.79
CA ALA A 116 -7.72 -10.32 5.47
C ALA A 116 -6.36 -10.57 4.80
N ALA A 117 -5.39 -9.68 4.98
CA ALA A 117 -4.02 -9.90 4.49
C ALA A 117 -3.37 -11.10 5.18
N ALA A 118 -3.51 -11.21 6.51
CA ALA A 118 -3.02 -12.37 7.27
C ALA A 118 -3.69 -13.67 6.80
N ALA A 119 -5.03 -13.68 6.70
CA ALA A 119 -5.79 -14.84 6.24
C ALA A 119 -5.39 -15.29 4.82
N MET A 120 -5.16 -14.36 3.90
CA MET A 120 -4.66 -14.65 2.55
C MET A 120 -3.31 -15.38 2.58
N THR A 121 -2.38 -14.91 3.42
CA THR A 121 -1.05 -15.53 3.56
C THR A 121 -1.06 -16.84 4.34
N GLU A 122 -1.99 -17.00 5.30
CA GLU A 122 -2.14 -18.21 6.11
C GLU A 122 -2.83 -19.34 5.34
N ASN A 123 -3.79 -19.03 4.46
CA ASN A 123 -4.52 -20.02 3.66
C ASN A 123 -3.64 -20.78 2.65
N ARG A 124 -2.39 -20.34 2.42
CA ARG A 124 -1.38 -21.08 1.66
C ARG A 124 -0.90 -22.35 2.39
N PHE A 125 -1.10 -22.49 3.70
CA PHE A 125 -0.70 -23.69 4.46
C PHE A 125 -1.62 -24.90 4.31
N SER A 126 -2.70 -24.81 3.51
CA SER A 126 -3.66 -25.92 3.32
C SER A 126 -3.61 -26.57 1.92
N GLY A 127 -2.54 -26.32 1.14
CA GLY A 127 -2.31 -26.93 -0.18
C GLY A 127 -1.27 -28.04 -0.17
#